data_AF-A0A365MV84-F1
#
_entry.id   AF-A0A365MV84-F1
#
_cell.length_a   1.000
_cell.length_b   1.000
_cell.length_c   1.000
_cell.angle_alpha   90.00
_cell.angle_beta   90.00
_cell.angle_gamma   90.00
#
_symmetry.space_group_name_H-M   'P 1'
#
loop_
_entity.id
_entity.type
_entity.pdbx_description
1 polymer ?
#
loop_
_entity_poly.entity_id
_entity_poly.type
_entity_poly.pdbx_seq_one_letter_code
_entity_poly.pdbx_strand_id
1 'polypeptide(L)'
;MSAVAMGYPMPILLNWKREYNRPAWHFAGSHIAKLESLLAAIETLLESESDDVGEDDVAVLVDAYDMWFQLPPSVLLERYHRLNSEADARIRKQWKDLGIGTDFPVSPPRQDIIVTTAKDCFPDAYSGSDPHYEHWPESPMPKDMYGQDTDKVPWSFDPARKYKRVRPRCVNSGLIMGSMGGLRDALRRSKQKIDTVAMKGRQLWSDQALVGEVIGDQEIWREWMRHVGSSWNGSAAFNDRSSLDRTVGDIADAALLGKRFEFGIGLDYNFTTAPPTCSSEEDGYFVNLSNETNIREESQKAGVPGDIRIHGITSELSNIKDKLLSSTNWGTIPLYTDFFFGTTPIAIHHNAYINGLKGFRLKNWWHKMWYYPHLRHLITQRLQQAPSSQTLAEIDLGGDKIVYKSPQEDKLRKPRVFSPKEPNFTPIDWDALCQKPGHAVKWHDELFGDDKGPLAVYSVNWS
;
A
#
# COMPACT_ATOMS: atom_id res chain seq x y z
N MET A 1 8.34 14.49 -2.69
CA MET A 1 7.78 15.83 -3.01
C MET A 1 6.32 15.77 -3.50
N SER A 2 5.92 14.80 -4.33
CA SER A 2 4.50 14.59 -4.69
C SER A 2 3.59 14.45 -3.46
N ALA A 3 3.98 13.65 -2.46
CA ALA A 3 3.26 13.54 -1.19
C ALA A 3 3.02 14.90 -0.51
N VAL A 4 4.05 15.75 -0.43
CA VAL A 4 3.94 17.11 0.14
C VAL A 4 2.97 17.97 -0.67
N ALA A 5 3.07 17.95 -2.00
CA ALA A 5 2.14 18.68 -2.87
C ALA A 5 0.68 18.27 -2.64
N MET A 6 0.44 16.96 -2.49
CA MET A 6 -0.87 16.37 -2.22
C MET A 6 -1.37 16.59 -0.77
N GLY A 7 -0.55 17.17 0.11
CA GLY A 7 -0.94 17.50 1.49
C GLY A 7 -0.76 16.36 2.50
N TYR A 8 0.03 15.34 2.17
CA TYR A 8 0.44 14.34 3.16
C TYR A 8 1.39 14.95 4.20
N PRO A 9 1.41 14.41 5.44
CA PRO A 9 2.43 14.76 6.42
C PRO A 9 3.85 14.59 5.88
N MET A 10 4.80 15.35 6.45
CA MET A 10 6.21 15.27 6.09
C MET A 10 6.73 13.85 6.28
N PRO A 11 7.42 13.31 5.26
CA PRO A 11 7.82 11.91 5.28
C PRO A 11 8.92 11.65 6.32
N ILE A 12 8.85 10.47 6.93
CA ILE A 12 9.95 9.89 7.69
C ILE A 12 10.67 8.91 6.77
N LEU A 13 11.95 9.17 6.53
CA LEU A 13 12.81 8.32 5.74
C LEU A 13 13.42 7.26 6.64
N LEU A 14 13.03 6.03 6.37
CA LEU A 14 13.66 4.86 6.95
C LEU A 14 14.96 4.59 6.18
N ASN A 15 15.98 4.07 6.88
CA ASN A 15 17.18 3.53 6.23
C ASN A 15 18.07 4.55 5.49
N TRP A 16 17.97 5.84 5.81
CA TRP A 16 18.74 6.90 5.14
C TRP A 16 20.26 6.72 5.29
N LYS A 17 20.99 6.79 4.16
CA LYS A 17 22.47 6.62 4.06
C LYS A 17 23.01 5.32 4.69
N ARG A 18 22.17 4.31 4.86
CA ARG A 18 22.62 3.01 5.36
C ARG A 18 22.96 2.07 4.22
N GLU A 19 24.07 1.36 4.38
CA GLU A 19 24.44 0.26 3.51
C GLU A 19 23.98 -1.05 4.14
N TYR A 20 23.30 -1.87 3.33
CA TYR A 20 22.86 -3.21 3.72
C TYR A 20 23.74 -4.30 3.12
N ASN A 21 25.05 -4.01 3.00
CA ASN A 21 26.09 -4.94 2.61
C ASN A 21 26.39 -5.91 3.77
N ARG A 22 25.45 -6.79 4.12
CA ARG A 22 25.72 -7.91 5.03
C ARG A 22 26.21 -9.09 4.18
N PRO A 23 27.43 -9.62 4.41
CA PRO A 23 27.95 -10.78 3.66
C PRO A 23 27.03 -12.00 3.74
N ALA A 24 26.28 -12.16 4.83
CA ALA A 24 25.31 -13.23 4.99
C ALA A 24 23.97 -12.98 4.24
N TRP A 25 23.72 -11.77 3.74
CA TRP A 25 22.46 -11.33 3.13
C TRP A 25 22.67 -10.84 1.69
N HIS A 26 23.38 -11.62 0.87
CA HIS A 26 23.60 -11.32 -0.55
C HIS A 26 22.26 -10.92 -1.22
N PHE A 27 22.18 -9.72 -1.81
CA PHE A 27 21.00 -9.15 -2.52
C PHE A 27 19.69 -8.92 -1.74
N ALA A 28 19.52 -9.45 -0.52
CA ALA A 28 18.28 -9.34 0.28
C ALA A 28 18.29 -8.24 1.38
N GLY A 29 19.48 -7.71 1.66
CA GLY A 29 19.79 -6.70 2.68
C GLY A 29 18.74 -5.61 2.90
N SER A 30 18.44 -4.88 1.82
CA SER A 30 17.62 -3.67 1.83
C SER A 30 16.13 -3.93 2.03
N HIS A 31 15.63 -5.06 1.55
CA HIS A 31 14.20 -5.39 1.60
C HIS A 31 13.77 -5.74 3.02
N ILE A 32 14.50 -6.64 3.69
CA ILE A 32 14.24 -6.99 5.10
C ILE A 32 14.33 -5.76 6.00
N ALA A 33 15.35 -4.92 5.76
CA ALA A 33 15.57 -3.69 6.52
C ALA A 33 14.41 -2.68 6.43
N LYS A 34 13.62 -2.71 5.36
CA LYS A 34 12.42 -1.86 5.20
C LYS A 34 11.39 -2.18 6.29
N LEU A 35 11.02 -3.45 6.44
CA LEU A 35 10.04 -3.90 7.43
C LEU A 35 10.57 -3.78 8.86
N GLU A 36 11.84 -4.15 9.10
CA GLU A 36 12.45 -4.01 10.42
C GLU A 36 12.54 -2.55 10.88
N SER A 37 12.83 -1.63 9.96
CA SER A 37 12.93 -0.22 10.30
C SER A 37 11.59 0.45 10.45
N LEU A 38 10.56 -0.02 9.73
CA LEU A 38 9.19 0.39 10.00
C LEU A 38 8.75 -0.05 11.39
N LEU A 39 9.01 -1.31 11.75
CA LEU A 39 8.69 -1.82 13.08
C LEU A 39 9.37 -0.98 14.17
N ALA A 40 10.69 -0.77 14.05
CA ALA A 40 11.43 0.00 15.03
C ALA A 40 10.95 1.46 15.11
N ALA A 41 10.56 2.08 13.98
CA ALA A 41 10.00 3.43 13.98
C ALA A 41 8.65 3.48 14.71
N ILE A 42 7.75 2.52 14.43
CA ILE A 42 6.45 2.42 15.09
C ILE A 42 6.62 2.20 16.59
N GLU A 43 7.48 1.26 17.00
CA GLU A 43 7.76 0.98 18.41
C GLU A 43 8.32 2.23 19.12
N THR A 44 9.28 2.93 18.51
CA THR A 44 9.85 4.16 19.08
C THR A 44 8.80 5.26 19.24
N LEU A 45 7.87 5.40 18.29
CA LEU A 45 6.80 6.39 18.35
C LEU A 45 5.76 6.04 19.43
N LEU A 46 5.36 4.77 19.53
CA LEU A 46 4.40 4.30 20.53
C LEU A 46 4.97 4.26 21.96
N GLU A 47 6.29 4.12 22.10
CA GLU A 47 6.99 4.20 23.39
C GLU A 47 7.23 5.63 23.85
N SER A 48 7.04 6.62 22.97
CA SER A 48 7.19 8.01 23.36
C SER A 48 6.10 8.41 24.36
N GLU A 49 6.45 9.16 25.39
CA GLU A 49 5.49 9.67 26.40
C GLU A 49 4.56 10.78 25.84
N SER A 50 4.46 10.92 24.50
CA SER A 50 3.60 11.92 23.90
C SER A 50 2.17 11.40 23.80
N ASP A 51 1.19 12.18 24.28
CA ASP A 51 -0.24 11.90 24.11
C ASP A 51 -0.73 12.06 22.66
N ASP A 52 0.18 12.42 21.73
CA ASP A 52 -0.11 12.73 20.33
C ASP A 52 0.05 11.53 19.38
N VAL A 53 0.54 10.38 19.88
CA VAL A 53 0.68 9.14 19.10
C VAL A 53 0.04 7.97 19.86
N GLY A 54 -0.83 7.24 19.20
CA GLY A 54 -1.53 6.08 19.75
C GLY A 54 -1.52 4.87 18.83
N GLU A 55 -1.94 3.73 19.37
CA GLU A 55 -2.06 2.45 18.65
C GLU A 55 -3.02 2.55 17.46
N ASP A 56 -4.05 3.40 17.57
CA ASP A 56 -5.10 3.60 16.56
C ASP A 56 -4.71 4.59 15.45
N ASP A 57 -3.55 5.26 15.57
CA ASP A 57 -3.06 6.13 14.50
C ASP A 57 -2.68 5.33 13.26
N VAL A 58 -2.85 5.92 12.09
CA VAL A 58 -2.57 5.24 10.81
C VAL A 58 -1.16 5.54 10.34
N ALA A 59 -0.38 4.49 10.11
CA ALA A 59 0.91 4.59 9.42
C ALA A 59 0.78 4.12 7.97
N VAL A 60 1.52 4.79 7.07
CA VAL A 60 1.59 4.45 5.65
C VAL A 60 3.06 4.31 5.25
N LEU A 61 3.46 3.10 4.90
CA LEU A 61 4.75 2.80 4.29
C LEU A 61 4.59 2.82 2.77
N VAL A 62 5.50 3.51 2.08
CA VAL A 62 5.58 3.48 0.62
C VAL A 62 7.01 3.30 0.14
N ASP A 63 7.17 2.73 -1.05
CA ASP A 63 8.44 2.77 -1.77
C ASP A 63 8.80 4.20 -2.17
N ALA A 64 10.08 4.55 -2.02
CA ALA A 64 10.53 5.93 -2.14
C ALA A 64 11.04 6.31 -3.55
N TYR A 65 11.52 5.35 -4.33
CA TYR A 65 12.23 5.64 -5.58
C TYR A 65 11.33 5.72 -6.82
N ASP A 66 10.17 5.09 -6.80
CA ASP A 66 9.32 4.88 -7.96
C ASP A 66 7.82 4.97 -7.64
N MET A 67 7.46 5.69 -6.59
CA MET A 67 6.07 5.95 -6.21
C MET A 67 5.71 7.43 -6.36
N TRP A 68 4.67 7.75 -7.14
CA TRP A 68 4.17 9.12 -7.30
C TRP A 68 2.71 9.25 -6.88
N PHE A 69 2.45 10.00 -5.80
CA PHE A 69 1.10 10.35 -5.36
C PHE A 69 0.43 11.31 -6.34
N GLN A 70 -0.84 11.06 -6.68
CA GLN A 70 -1.66 11.97 -7.49
C GLN A 70 -2.92 12.45 -6.76
N LEU A 71 -3.34 11.79 -5.67
CA LEU A 71 -4.53 12.14 -4.89
C LEU A 71 -4.20 12.46 -3.41
N PRO A 72 -4.98 13.33 -2.74
CA PRO A 72 -4.72 13.77 -1.35
C PRO A 72 -4.98 12.69 -0.30
N PRO A 73 -4.45 12.85 0.94
CA PRO A 73 -4.61 11.87 2.01
C PRO A 73 -6.06 11.64 2.42
N SER A 74 -6.96 12.62 2.26
CA SER A 74 -8.38 12.44 2.55
C SER A 74 -9.00 11.30 1.73
N VAL A 75 -8.60 11.17 0.46
CA VAL A 75 -9.08 10.11 -0.43
C VAL A 75 -8.45 8.77 -0.05
N LEU A 76 -7.18 8.75 0.35
CA LEU A 76 -6.53 7.52 0.83
C LEU A 76 -7.22 6.98 2.09
N LEU A 77 -7.53 7.86 3.05
CA LEU A 77 -8.18 7.49 4.30
C LEU A 77 -9.63 7.04 4.09
N GLU A 78 -10.38 7.69 3.20
CA GLU A 78 -11.72 7.22 2.81
C GLU A 78 -11.66 5.83 2.16
N ARG A 79 -10.71 5.61 1.26
CA ARG A 79 -10.46 4.31 0.62
C ARG A 79 -10.03 3.24 1.60
N TYR A 80 -9.20 3.58 2.59
CA TYR A 80 -8.79 2.66 3.66
C TYR A 80 -9.99 2.09 4.40
N HIS A 81 -10.88 2.95 4.90
CA HIS A 81 -12.08 2.53 5.60
C HIS A 81 -13.02 1.75 4.69
N ARG A 82 -13.21 2.20 3.44
CA ARG A 82 -14.05 1.51 2.46
C ARG A 82 -13.55 0.10 2.19
N LEU A 83 -12.27 -0.08 1.85
CA LEU A 83 -11.65 -1.38 1.58
C LEU A 83 -11.77 -2.34 2.77
N ASN A 84 -11.48 -1.87 3.98
CA ASN A 84 -11.62 -2.68 5.20
C ASN A 84 -13.09 -3.07 5.44
N SER A 85 -14.03 -2.13 5.29
CA SER A 85 -15.47 -2.39 5.48
C SER A 85 -16.05 -3.39 4.47
N GLU A 86 -15.60 -3.31 3.21
CA GLU A 86 -16.01 -4.23 2.14
C GLU A 86 -15.43 -5.63 2.38
N ALA A 87 -14.17 -5.73 2.82
CA ALA A 87 -13.55 -7.00 3.18
C ALA A 87 -14.27 -7.66 4.37
N ASP A 88 -14.51 -6.89 5.44
CA ASP A 88 -15.29 -7.28 6.60
C ASP A 88 -16.68 -7.81 6.21
N ALA A 89 -17.37 -7.13 5.28
CA ALA A 89 -18.68 -7.56 4.79
C ALA A 89 -18.60 -8.89 4.02
N ARG A 90 -17.58 -9.08 3.18
CA ARG A 90 -17.35 -10.35 2.47
C ARG A 90 -17.08 -11.50 3.44
N ILE A 91 -16.23 -11.28 4.44
CA ILE A 91 -15.88 -12.29 5.45
C ILE A 91 -17.13 -12.69 6.26
N ARG A 92 -17.90 -11.71 6.76
CA ARG A 92 -19.15 -11.99 7.48
C ARG A 92 -20.15 -12.78 6.63
N LYS A 93 -20.29 -12.42 5.36
CA LYS A 93 -21.16 -13.16 4.43
C LYS A 93 -20.67 -14.60 4.27
N GLN A 94 -19.38 -14.83 4.03
CA GLN A 94 -18.81 -16.17 3.91
C GLN A 94 -19.07 -17.03 5.15
N TRP A 95 -18.86 -16.47 6.35
CA TRP A 95 -19.11 -17.16 7.61
C TRP A 95 -20.59 -17.54 7.78
N LYS A 96 -21.50 -16.61 7.45
CA LYS A 96 -22.93 -16.87 7.45
C LYS A 96 -23.32 -17.98 6.46
N ASP A 97 -22.78 -17.93 5.25
CA ASP A 97 -23.06 -18.91 4.18
C ASP A 97 -22.55 -20.32 4.57
N LEU A 98 -21.51 -20.41 5.42
CA LEU A 98 -21.02 -21.65 6.03
C LEU A 98 -21.80 -22.09 7.28
N GLY A 99 -22.86 -21.38 7.67
CA GLY A 99 -23.67 -21.71 8.84
C GLY A 99 -22.98 -21.43 10.18
N ILE A 100 -21.90 -20.65 10.20
CA ILE A 100 -21.17 -20.32 11.43
C ILE A 100 -21.97 -19.28 12.20
N GLY A 101 -22.52 -19.69 13.34
CA GLY A 101 -23.35 -18.85 14.21
C GLY A 101 -22.57 -17.73 14.89
N THR A 102 -23.26 -16.67 15.30
CA THR A 102 -22.66 -15.56 16.08
C THR A 102 -22.27 -15.95 17.50
N ASP A 103 -22.71 -17.12 17.95
CA ASP A 103 -22.37 -17.77 19.21
C ASP A 103 -21.09 -18.63 19.14
N PHE A 104 -20.48 -18.77 17.95
CA PHE A 104 -19.17 -19.39 17.83
C PHE A 104 -18.12 -18.57 18.61
N PRO A 105 -17.25 -19.20 19.42
CA PRO A 105 -16.34 -18.46 20.31
C PRO A 105 -15.32 -17.54 19.62
N VAL A 106 -15.11 -17.71 18.31
CA VAL A 106 -14.20 -16.89 17.51
C VAL A 106 -15.03 -16.02 16.59
N SER A 107 -14.89 -14.71 16.69
CA SER A 107 -15.57 -13.78 15.78
C SER A 107 -15.02 -13.89 14.34
N PRO A 108 -15.83 -13.56 13.33
CA PRO A 108 -15.32 -13.39 11.97
C PRO A 108 -14.14 -12.40 11.95
N PRO A 109 -13.02 -12.75 11.29
CA PRO A 109 -11.87 -11.87 11.15
C PRO A 109 -12.25 -10.50 10.59
N ARG A 110 -11.53 -9.47 11.04
CA ARG A 110 -11.67 -8.10 10.54
C ARG A 110 -10.37 -7.62 9.92
N GLN A 111 -10.47 -6.78 8.90
CA GLN A 111 -9.32 -6.19 8.23
C GLN A 111 -9.01 -4.82 8.83
N ASP A 112 -7.73 -4.58 9.10
CA ASP A 112 -7.20 -3.28 9.52
C ASP A 112 -5.99 -2.89 8.67
N ILE A 113 -5.14 -3.85 8.29
CA ILE A 113 -3.96 -3.59 7.46
C ILE A 113 -4.32 -3.81 5.99
N ILE A 114 -3.93 -2.86 5.13
CA ILE A 114 -4.05 -2.95 3.67
C ILE A 114 -2.65 -3.00 3.07
N VAL A 115 -2.42 -4.03 2.27
CA VAL A 115 -1.22 -4.16 1.43
C VAL A 115 -1.64 -4.09 -0.03
N THR A 116 -0.85 -3.39 -0.85
CA THR A 116 -1.06 -3.39 -2.30
C THR A 116 -1.00 -4.79 -2.89
N THR A 117 -1.75 -5.03 -3.96
CA THR A 117 -1.75 -6.32 -4.65
C THR A 117 -0.95 -6.29 -5.94
N ALA A 118 -0.48 -7.45 -6.37
CA ALA A 118 0.07 -7.74 -7.68
C ALA A 118 -0.76 -8.83 -8.37
N LYS A 119 -0.65 -8.86 -9.70
CA LYS A 119 -1.21 -9.92 -10.55
C LYS A 119 -0.31 -11.15 -10.61
N ASP A 120 0.99 -10.95 -10.48
CA ASP A 120 1.99 -11.99 -10.46
C ASP A 120 2.32 -12.41 -9.02
N CYS A 121 2.20 -13.71 -8.77
CA CYS A 121 2.47 -14.29 -7.45
C CYS A 121 3.95 -14.59 -7.32
N PHE A 122 4.70 -13.53 -7.00
CA PHE A 122 6.10 -13.60 -6.64
C PHE A 122 6.32 -13.00 -5.24
N PRO A 123 7.44 -13.31 -4.59
CA PRO A 123 8.35 -14.37 -4.98
C PRO A 123 7.75 -15.76 -4.66
N ASP A 124 8.22 -16.80 -5.36
CA ASP A 124 7.75 -18.19 -5.20
C ASP A 124 8.74 -19.01 -4.35
N ALA A 125 8.51 -20.32 -4.21
CA ALA A 125 9.36 -21.22 -3.41
C ALA A 125 10.87 -21.16 -3.78
N TYR A 126 11.23 -20.78 -5.02
CA TYR A 126 12.63 -20.63 -5.42
C TYR A 126 13.34 -19.49 -4.69
N SER A 127 12.59 -18.52 -4.17
CA SER A 127 13.10 -17.45 -3.32
C SER A 127 13.29 -17.87 -1.86
N GLY A 128 13.19 -19.16 -1.53
CA GLY A 128 13.33 -19.64 -0.16
C GLY A 128 12.19 -19.21 0.78
N SER A 129 11.13 -18.63 0.24
CA SER A 129 9.91 -18.23 0.94
C SER A 129 8.73 -19.02 0.39
N ASP A 130 7.78 -19.38 1.27
CA ASP A 130 6.56 -20.08 0.89
C ASP A 130 5.32 -19.32 1.40
N PRO A 131 4.79 -18.36 0.60
CA PRO A 131 3.60 -17.60 0.98
C PRO A 131 2.31 -18.43 1.03
N HIS A 132 2.33 -19.70 0.61
CA HIS A 132 1.15 -20.57 0.56
C HIS A 132 -0.02 -19.96 -0.26
N TYR A 133 0.27 -19.46 -1.46
CA TYR A 133 -0.70 -18.77 -2.32
C TYR A 133 -1.91 -19.64 -2.74
N GLU A 134 -1.81 -20.96 -2.59
CA GLU A 134 -2.89 -21.92 -2.75
C GLU A 134 -3.97 -21.82 -1.66
N HIS A 135 -3.62 -21.31 -0.48
CA HIS A 135 -4.55 -21.09 0.64
C HIS A 135 -5.14 -19.67 0.67
N TRP A 136 -4.64 -18.76 -0.17
CA TRP A 136 -5.13 -17.39 -0.21
C TRP A 136 -6.51 -17.33 -0.85
N PRO A 137 -7.39 -16.40 -0.40
CA PRO A 137 -8.69 -16.22 -1.02
C PRO A 137 -8.55 -15.77 -2.48
N GLU A 138 -9.46 -16.27 -3.31
CA GLU A 138 -9.62 -15.83 -4.69
C GLU A 138 -9.90 -14.32 -4.77
N SER A 139 -9.49 -13.70 -5.88
CA SER A 139 -9.79 -12.29 -6.13
C SER A 139 -11.31 -12.06 -6.14
N PRO A 140 -11.83 -11.07 -5.40
CA PRO A 140 -13.26 -10.74 -5.37
C PRO A 140 -13.70 -10.00 -6.65
N MET A 141 -12.78 -9.65 -7.54
CA MET A 141 -13.07 -8.97 -8.81
C MET A 141 -13.91 -9.85 -9.76
N PRO A 142 -14.70 -9.27 -10.67
CA PRO A 142 -15.54 -10.02 -11.60
C PRO A 142 -14.75 -11.08 -12.39
N LYS A 143 -15.29 -12.30 -12.52
CA LYS A 143 -14.60 -13.43 -13.18
C LYS A 143 -14.35 -13.23 -14.67
N ASP A 144 -14.99 -12.24 -15.28
CA ASP A 144 -14.86 -11.84 -16.68
C ASP A 144 -14.18 -10.46 -16.83
N MET A 145 -13.49 -9.98 -15.79
CA MET A 145 -12.87 -8.66 -15.74
C MET A 145 -12.02 -8.32 -16.97
N TYR A 146 -11.27 -9.29 -17.49
CA TYR A 146 -10.41 -9.18 -18.68
C TYR A 146 -10.99 -9.92 -19.91
N GLY A 147 -12.29 -10.26 -19.87
CA GLY A 147 -13.00 -11.02 -20.90
C GLY A 147 -12.86 -12.54 -20.71
N GLN A 148 -13.05 -13.30 -21.79
CA GLN A 148 -13.08 -14.77 -21.78
C GLN A 148 -11.77 -15.44 -21.35
N ASP A 149 -10.66 -14.69 -21.34
CA ASP A 149 -9.33 -15.15 -20.96
C ASP A 149 -8.88 -14.64 -19.58
N THR A 150 -9.81 -14.13 -18.77
CA THR A 150 -9.53 -13.78 -17.38
C THR A 150 -8.93 -14.97 -16.62
N ASP A 151 -7.85 -14.71 -15.88
CA ASP A 151 -7.04 -15.68 -15.12
C ASP A 151 -6.40 -16.81 -15.92
N LYS A 152 -6.47 -16.78 -17.25
CA LYS A 152 -5.70 -17.70 -18.09
C LYS A 152 -4.28 -17.18 -18.23
N VAL A 153 -3.34 -17.93 -17.69
CA VAL A 153 -1.91 -17.65 -17.83
C VAL A 153 -1.39 -18.40 -19.07
N PRO A 154 -1.13 -17.72 -20.20
CA PRO A 154 -0.62 -18.39 -21.39
C PRO A 154 0.79 -18.94 -21.14
N TRP A 155 1.14 -20.03 -21.82
CA TRP A 155 2.51 -20.60 -21.89
C TRP A 155 3.46 -19.71 -22.70
N SER A 156 3.31 -18.39 -22.61
CA SER A 156 4.07 -17.42 -23.40
C SER A 156 5.50 -17.27 -22.87
N PHE A 157 6.45 -17.13 -23.79
CA PHE A 157 7.83 -16.68 -23.52
C PHE A 157 7.95 -15.16 -23.38
N ASP A 158 6.82 -14.44 -23.34
CA ASP A 158 6.79 -13.02 -22.99
C ASP A 158 6.39 -12.87 -21.51
N PRO A 159 7.36 -12.79 -20.58
CA PRO A 159 7.09 -12.51 -19.17
C PRO A 159 6.23 -11.27 -18.95
N ALA A 160 6.24 -10.32 -19.90
CA ALA A 160 5.52 -9.06 -19.79
C ALA A 160 4.01 -9.20 -19.79
N ARG A 161 3.51 -10.14 -20.59
CA ARG A 161 2.08 -10.29 -20.85
C ARG A 161 1.49 -11.51 -20.15
N LYS A 162 2.34 -12.32 -19.52
CA LYS A 162 1.97 -13.57 -18.85
C LYS A 162 0.84 -13.36 -17.84
N TYR A 163 0.90 -12.29 -17.04
CA TYR A 163 -0.07 -12.01 -15.98
C TYR A 163 -1.02 -10.85 -16.30
N LYS A 164 -0.99 -10.31 -17.53
CA LYS A 164 -1.79 -9.13 -17.91
C LYS A 164 -3.28 -9.29 -17.60
N ARG A 165 -3.83 -10.48 -17.88
CA ARG A 165 -5.26 -10.79 -17.73
C ARG A 165 -5.60 -11.53 -16.42
N VAL A 166 -4.68 -11.53 -15.46
CA VAL A 166 -4.89 -12.16 -14.15
C VAL A 166 -5.49 -11.13 -13.20
N ARG A 167 -6.55 -11.51 -12.49
CA ARG A 167 -7.10 -10.70 -11.42
C ARG A 167 -6.09 -10.67 -10.26
N PRO A 168 -5.79 -9.49 -9.70
CA PRO A 168 -4.80 -9.37 -8.65
C PRO A 168 -5.27 -10.17 -7.43
N ARG A 169 -4.33 -10.88 -6.82
CA ARG A 169 -4.56 -11.65 -5.59
C ARG A 169 -3.32 -11.85 -4.74
N CYS A 170 -2.16 -11.48 -5.26
CA CYS A 170 -0.87 -11.70 -4.61
C CYS A 170 -0.35 -10.39 -4.05
N VAL A 171 0.57 -10.45 -3.10
CA VAL A 171 1.04 -9.26 -2.39
C VAL A 171 2.04 -8.46 -3.23
N ASN A 172 1.95 -7.14 -3.16
CA ASN A 172 3.01 -6.22 -3.53
C ASN A 172 3.36 -5.35 -2.32
N SER A 173 4.64 -5.24 -1.95
CA SER A 173 5.06 -4.47 -0.78
C SER A 173 5.22 -2.96 -1.04
N GLY A 174 4.78 -2.45 -2.19
CA GLY A 174 4.95 -1.05 -2.60
C GLY A 174 4.24 -0.04 -1.70
N LEU A 175 3.05 -0.38 -1.19
CA LEU A 175 2.37 0.35 -0.12
C LEU A 175 1.81 -0.62 0.92
N ILE A 176 2.05 -0.31 2.19
CA ILE A 176 1.47 -0.99 3.36
C ILE A 176 0.90 0.09 4.27
N MET A 177 -0.36 -0.04 4.69
CA MET A 177 -0.98 0.89 5.64
C MET A 177 -1.87 0.16 6.63
N GLY A 178 -2.08 0.75 7.81
CA GLY A 178 -2.90 0.19 8.88
C GLY A 178 -2.76 0.99 10.16
N SER A 179 -3.49 0.59 11.21
CA SER A 179 -3.23 1.13 12.55
C SER A 179 -1.80 0.82 13.00
N MET A 180 -1.20 1.70 13.79
CA MET A 180 0.16 1.51 14.31
C MET A 180 0.26 0.24 15.16
N GLY A 181 -0.75 -0.06 15.97
CA GLY A 181 -0.79 -1.28 16.77
C GLY A 181 -0.94 -2.55 15.95
N GLY A 182 -1.85 -2.55 14.96
CA GLY A 182 -2.01 -3.65 14.03
C GLY A 182 -0.72 -3.92 13.26
N LEU A 183 -0.14 -2.87 12.66
CA LEU A 183 1.11 -2.96 11.92
C LEU A 183 2.27 -3.45 12.79
N ARG A 184 2.42 -2.94 14.02
CA ARG A 184 3.44 -3.41 14.97
C ARG A 184 3.33 -4.91 15.20
N ASP A 185 2.13 -5.40 15.49
CA ASP A 185 1.91 -6.82 15.79
C ASP A 185 2.21 -7.70 14.57
N ALA A 186 1.76 -7.30 13.38
CA ALA A 186 2.06 -7.99 12.12
C ALA A 186 3.56 -8.01 11.81
N LEU A 187 4.24 -6.87 11.96
CA LEU A 187 5.67 -6.73 11.70
C LEU A 187 6.53 -7.49 12.73
N ARG A 188 6.11 -7.57 13.99
CA ARG A 188 6.74 -8.45 15.00
C ARG A 188 6.68 -9.91 14.56
N ARG A 189 5.54 -10.36 14.01
CA ARG A 189 5.42 -11.71 13.45
C ARG A 189 6.34 -11.91 12.25
N SER A 190 6.45 -10.93 11.34
CA SER A 190 7.41 -10.97 10.24
C SER A 190 8.85 -11.08 10.74
N LYS A 191 9.23 -10.28 11.75
CA LYS A 191 10.56 -10.32 12.37
C LYS A 191 10.89 -11.68 12.99
N GLN A 192 9.94 -12.27 13.74
CA GLN A 192 10.12 -13.60 14.31
C GLN A 192 10.35 -14.68 13.24
N LYS A 193 9.66 -14.59 12.09
CA LYS A 193 9.92 -15.47 10.94
C LYS A 193 11.32 -15.27 10.39
N ILE A 194 11.76 -14.03 10.18
CA ILE A 194 13.14 -13.70 9.73
C ILE A 194 14.16 -14.36 10.66
N ASP A 195 14.04 -14.13 11.97
CA ASP A 195 14.98 -14.63 12.97
C ASP A 195 15.04 -16.17 12.95
N THR A 196 13.87 -16.82 12.84
CA THR A 196 13.77 -18.29 12.75
C THR A 196 14.45 -18.84 11.50
N VAL A 197 14.26 -18.20 10.35
CA VAL A 197 14.84 -18.66 9.07
C VAL A 197 16.35 -18.40 9.04
N ALA A 198 16.80 -17.27 9.58
CA ALA A 198 18.21 -16.95 9.74
C ALA A 198 18.94 -17.95 10.67
N MET A 199 18.32 -18.36 11.78
CA MET A 199 18.88 -19.40 12.67
C MET A 199 19.03 -20.76 11.97
N LYS A 200 18.19 -21.05 10.97
CA LYS A 200 18.26 -22.29 10.17
C LYS A 200 19.27 -22.20 9.01
N GLY A 201 20.05 -21.12 8.92
CA GLY A 201 21.04 -20.91 7.86
C GLY A 201 20.42 -20.67 6.48
N ARG A 202 19.12 -20.38 6.43
CA ARG A 202 18.40 -20.03 5.19
C ARG A 202 18.30 -18.51 5.07
N GLN A 203 18.30 -18.03 3.84
CA GLN A 203 18.19 -16.61 3.53
C GLN A 203 16.83 -16.34 2.88
N LEU A 204 16.13 -15.31 3.34
CA LEU A 204 14.93 -14.78 2.70
C LEU A 204 15.35 -13.62 1.81
N TRP A 205 14.77 -13.54 0.60
CA TRP A 205 15.31 -12.69 -0.47
C TRP A 205 14.47 -11.43 -0.74
N SER A 206 13.30 -11.27 -0.12
CA SER A 206 12.37 -10.15 -0.39
C SER A 206 11.45 -9.83 0.79
N ASP A 207 11.08 -8.55 0.93
CA ASP A 207 10.06 -8.03 1.85
C ASP A 207 8.66 -8.49 1.46
N GLN A 208 8.40 -8.59 0.16
CA GLN A 208 7.17 -9.16 -0.39
C GLN A 208 6.99 -10.63 0.02
N ALA A 209 8.08 -11.41 0.05
CA ALA A 209 8.09 -12.78 0.57
C ALA A 209 7.65 -12.83 2.04
N LEU A 210 8.24 -11.96 2.87
CA LEU A 210 8.00 -11.95 4.31
C LEU A 210 6.56 -11.60 4.69
N VAL A 211 6.03 -10.54 4.09
CA VAL A 211 4.63 -10.16 4.27
C VAL A 211 3.73 -11.26 3.70
N GLY A 212 4.10 -11.83 2.55
CA GLY A 212 3.41 -12.97 1.95
C GLY A 212 3.29 -14.17 2.89
N GLU A 213 4.36 -14.60 3.54
CA GLU A 213 4.28 -15.73 4.49
C GLU A 213 3.42 -15.45 5.71
N VAL A 214 3.40 -14.21 6.22
CA VAL A 214 2.52 -13.86 7.35
C VAL A 214 1.06 -13.86 6.91
N ILE A 215 0.77 -13.37 5.70
CA ILE A 215 -0.57 -13.47 5.09
C ILE A 215 -0.95 -14.94 4.87
N GLY A 216 -0.04 -15.77 4.35
CA GLY A 216 -0.26 -17.20 4.16
C GLY A 216 -0.63 -17.91 5.46
N ASP A 217 0.20 -17.76 6.50
CA ASP A 217 -0.08 -18.32 7.82
C ASP A 217 -1.47 -17.84 8.35
N GLN A 218 -1.81 -16.57 8.15
CA GLN A 218 -3.11 -16.00 8.52
C GLN A 218 -4.27 -16.64 7.75
N GLU A 219 -4.18 -16.76 6.42
CA GLU A 219 -5.25 -17.32 5.61
C GLU A 219 -5.46 -18.82 5.86
N ILE A 220 -4.37 -19.56 6.11
CA ILE A 220 -4.44 -20.96 6.57
C ILE A 220 -5.15 -21.05 7.93
N TRP A 221 -4.85 -20.15 8.87
CA TRP A 221 -5.56 -20.10 10.14
C TRP A 221 -7.05 -19.78 9.95
N ARG A 222 -7.39 -18.84 9.04
CA ARG A 222 -8.78 -18.51 8.71
C ARG A 222 -9.50 -19.70 8.05
N GLU A 223 -8.82 -20.49 7.23
CA GLU A 223 -9.35 -21.74 6.67
C GLU A 223 -9.68 -22.74 7.77
N TRP A 224 -8.76 -22.96 8.70
CA TRP A 224 -9.00 -23.82 9.86
C TRP A 224 -10.18 -23.33 10.70
N MET A 225 -10.28 -22.01 10.98
CA MET A 225 -11.40 -21.44 11.72
C MET A 225 -12.75 -21.64 11.04
N ARG A 226 -12.80 -21.50 9.71
CA ARG A 226 -14.03 -21.78 8.94
C ARG A 226 -14.41 -23.26 9.02
N HIS A 227 -13.44 -24.15 8.89
CA HIS A 227 -13.65 -25.60 9.01
C HIS A 227 -14.22 -25.97 10.37
N VAL A 228 -13.56 -25.56 11.46
CA VAL A 228 -14.04 -25.81 12.83
C VAL A 228 -15.41 -25.16 13.04
N GLY A 229 -15.56 -23.88 12.67
CA GLY A 229 -16.78 -23.11 12.85
C GLY A 229 -17.99 -23.71 12.14
N SER A 230 -17.83 -24.29 10.94
CA SER A 230 -18.92 -24.92 10.19
C SER A 230 -19.54 -26.14 10.88
N SER A 231 -18.86 -26.69 11.87
CA SER A 231 -19.31 -27.84 12.66
C SER A 231 -19.79 -27.46 14.07
N TRP A 232 -19.81 -26.17 14.39
CA TRP A 232 -20.22 -25.66 15.69
C TRP A 232 -21.70 -25.94 15.97
N ASN A 233 -22.00 -26.53 17.14
CA ASN A 233 -23.36 -26.88 17.54
C ASN A 233 -23.90 -26.08 18.75
N GLY A 234 -23.21 -25.01 19.16
CA GLY A 234 -23.53 -24.22 20.36
C GLY A 234 -22.73 -24.62 21.60
N SER A 235 -22.01 -25.74 21.57
CA SER A 235 -21.19 -26.21 22.71
C SER A 235 -19.83 -26.78 22.32
N ALA A 236 -19.75 -27.45 21.17
CA ALA A 236 -18.54 -28.06 20.65
C ALA A 236 -18.49 -27.91 19.12
N ALA A 237 -17.28 -28.02 18.59
CA ALA A 237 -17.00 -28.13 17.16
C ALA A 237 -16.08 -29.33 16.91
N PHE A 238 -16.21 -29.95 15.75
CA PHE A 238 -15.32 -31.01 15.30
C PHE A 238 -14.04 -30.39 14.73
N ASN A 239 -12.92 -30.75 15.33
CA ASN A 239 -11.58 -30.43 14.81
C ASN A 239 -10.98 -31.67 14.12
N ASP A 240 -11.77 -32.31 13.24
CA ASP A 240 -11.26 -33.38 12.39
C ASP A 240 -10.44 -32.75 11.25
N ARG A 241 -9.14 -33.03 11.24
CA ARG A 241 -8.20 -32.46 10.27
C ARG A 241 -7.83 -33.45 9.17
N SER A 242 -8.42 -34.65 9.17
CA SER A 242 -8.09 -35.72 8.21
C SER A 242 -8.36 -35.34 6.76
N SER A 243 -9.32 -34.43 6.53
CA SER A 243 -9.69 -33.91 5.21
C SER A 243 -8.99 -32.61 4.81
N LEU A 244 -8.15 -32.05 5.68
CA LEU A 244 -7.47 -30.76 5.45
C LEU A 244 -6.04 -30.97 4.94
N ASP A 245 -5.51 -29.97 4.24
CA ASP A 245 -4.09 -29.96 3.89
C ASP A 245 -3.23 -30.01 5.16
N ARG A 246 -2.07 -30.67 5.06
CA ARG A 246 -1.13 -30.82 6.17
C ARG A 246 -0.73 -29.47 6.78
N THR A 247 -0.57 -28.45 5.95
CA THR A 247 -0.17 -27.09 6.36
C THR A 247 -1.21 -26.47 7.30
N VAL A 248 -2.50 -26.77 7.08
CA VAL A 248 -3.58 -26.35 7.98
C VAL A 248 -3.44 -27.01 9.35
N GLY A 249 -3.05 -28.29 9.38
CA GLY A 249 -2.73 -29.01 10.62
C GLY A 249 -1.61 -28.37 11.42
N ASP A 250 -0.49 -28.02 10.76
CA ASP A 250 0.69 -27.42 11.40
C ASP A 250 0.35 -26.04 12.03
N ILE A 251 -0.43 -25.21 11.32
CA ILE A 251 -0.90 -23.91 11.84
C ILE A 251 -1.87 -24.11 13.01
N ALA A 252 -2.78 -25.08 12.90
CA ALA A 252 -3.74 -25.38 13.96
C ALA A 252 -3.06 -25.86 15.25
N ASP A 253 -2.04 -26.72 15.17
CA ASP A 253 -1.25 -27.16 16.32
C ASP A 253 -0.51 -25.99 16.97
N ALA A 254 0.13 -25.15 16.17
CA ALA A 254 0.82 -23.98 16.69
C ALA A 254 -0.16 -22.98 17.35
N ALA A 255 -1.36 -22.82 16.81
CA ALA A 255 -2.39 -21.95 17.36
C ALA A 255 -2.93 -22.48 18.71
N LEU A 256 -3.12 -23.79 18.84
CA LEU A 256 -3.49 -24.43 20.11
C LEU A 256 -2.42 -24.29 21.20
N LEU A 257 -1.15 -24.10 20.81
CA LEU A 257 -0.04 -23.77 21.72
C LEU A 257 0.04 -22.26 22.05
N GLY A 258 -0.96 -21.46 21.65
CA GLY A 258 -1.06 -20.04 21.97
C GLY A 258 -0.44 -19.10 20.95
N LYS A 259 -0.03 -19.60 19.77
CA LYS A 259 0.51 -18.73 18.71
C LYS A 259 -0.62 -17.99 17.99
N ARG A 260 -0.50 -16.66 17.87
CA ARG A 260 -1.42 -15.81 17.12
C ARG A 260 -1.10 -15.82 15.63
N PHE A 261 -2.15 -15.91 14.81
CA PHE A 261 -2.07 -15.89 13.34
C PHE A 261 -3.00 -14.87 12.68
N GLU A 262 -3.98 -14.33 13.39
CA GLU A 262 -4.85 -13.27 12.89
C GLU A 262 -4.28 -11.88 13.20
N PHE A 263 -3.89 -11.17 12.15
CA PHE A 263 -3.29 -9.83 12.22
C PHE A 263 -4.10 -8.77 11.46
N GLY A 264 -5.28 -9.12 10.93
CA GLY A 264 -6.13 -8.21 10.18
C GLY A 264 -5.51 -7.74 8.86
N ILE A 265 -4.58 -8.51 8.29
CA ILE A 265 -3.96 -8.16 7.02
C ILE A 265 -4.91 -8.50 5.89
N GLY A 266 -5.07 -7.56 4.96
CA GLY A 266 -5.74 -7.80 3.70
C GLY A 266 -5.16 -6.97 2.57
N LEU A 267 -5.87 -7.00 1.45
CA LEU A 267 -5.31 -6.71 0.14
C LEU A 267 -6.19 -5.71 -0.62
N ASP A 268 -5.55 -4.74 -1.28
CA ASP A 268 -6.23 -3.83 -2.23
C ASP A 268 -6.44 -4.54 -3.58
N TYR A 269 -7.47 -5.36 -3.67
CA TYR A 269 -7.82 -6.10 -4.89
C TYR A 269 -8.27 -5.19 -6.05
N ASN A 270 -8.68 -3.96 -5.77
CA ASN A 270 -9.34 -3.07 -6.73
C ASN A 270 -8.40 -2.00 -7.30
N PHE A 271 -7.10 -2.08 -6.97
CA PHE A 271 -6.07 -1.14 -7.43
C PHE A 271 -6.38 0.33 -7.09
N THR A 272 -7.03 0.55 -5.94
CA THR A 272 -7.47 1.89 -5.53
C THR A 272 -6.39 2.68 -4.78
N THR A 273 -5.39 2.00 -4.20
CA THR A 273 -4.32 2.64 -3.44
C THR A 273 -3.14 2.99 -4.36
N ALA A 274 -2.09 2.17 -4.38
CA ALA A 274 -0.86 2.41 -5.12
C ALA A 274 -0.49 1.19 -5.97
N PRO A 275 -1.31 0.81 -6.96
CA PRO A 275 -1.12 -0.43 -7.69
C PRO A 275 0.23 -0.45 -8.42
N PRO A 276 0.93 -1.60 -8.40
CA PRO A 276 2.12 -1.81 -9.21
C PRO A 276 1.76 -1.80 -10.70
N THR A 277 2.60 -1.15 -11.48
CA THR A 277 2.48 -1.17 -12.94
C THR A 277 3.12 -2.39 -13.58
N CYS A 278 3.84 -3.23 -12.83
CA CYS A 278 4.27 -4.54 -13.29
C CYS A 278 3.06 -5.44 -13.57
N SER A 279 3.09 -6.17 -14.69
CA SER A 279 1.98 -6.99 -15.18
C SER A 279 0.69 -6.20 -15.49
N SER A 280 0.73 -4.86 -15.41
CA SER A 280 -0.38 -3.93 -15.64
C SER A 280 0.11 -2.72 -16.44
N GLU A 281 1.13 -2.92 -17.27
CA GLU A 281 1.83 -1.85 -17.97
C GLU A 281 0.89 -1.09 -18.89
N GLU A 282 -0.03 -1.78 -19.54
CA GLU A 282 -0.90 -1.20 -20.57
C GLU A 282 -2.33 -0.93 -20.07
N ASP A 283 -2.58 -1.13 -18.77
CA ASP A 283 -3.93 -1.14 -18.19
C ASP A 283 -4.44 0.25 -17.82
N GLY A 284 -3.54 1.23 -17.71
CA GLY A 284 -3.88 2.60 -17.34
C GLY A 284 -3.05 3.66 -18.04
N TYR A 285 -3.64 4.85 -18.18
CA TYR A 285 -3.02 6.02 -18.79
C TYR A 285 -3.63 7.31 -18.24
N PHE A 286 -3.05 8.46 -18.59
CA PHE A 286 -3.54 9.78 -18.16
C PHE A 286 -4.74 10.23 -19.00
N VAL A 287 -5.88 10.46 -18.36
CA VAL A 287 -7.14 10.89 -18.99
C VAL A 287 -7.85 11.95 -18.16
N ASN A 288 -8.75 12.70 -18.78
CA ASN A 288 -9.68 13.60 -18.08
C ASN A 288 -10.97 12.84 -17.77
N LEU A 289 -11.36 12.76 -16.49
CA LEU A 289 -12.49 11.94 -16.05
C LEU A 289 -13.85 12.41 -16.59
N SER A 290 -13.97 13.67 -17.01
CA SER A 290 -15.16 14.22 -17.67
C SER A 290 -15.15 14.10 -19.20
N ASN A 291 -14.08 13.59 -19.81
CA ASN A 291 -13.98 13.43 -21.27
C ASN A 291 -14.24 11.98 -21.68
N GLU A 292 -15.52 11.64 -21.87
CA GLU A 292 -15.94 10.27 -22.21
C GLU A 292 -15.30 9.74 -23.51
N THR A 293 -15.13 10.61 -24.52
CA THR A 293 -14.49 10.22 -25.80
C THR A 293 -13.05 9.78 -25.57
N ASN A 294 -12.26 10.56 -24.83
CA ASN A 294 -10.88 10.21 -24.52
C ASN A 294 -10.79 8.94 -23.66
N ILE A 295 -11.67 8.79 -22.67
CA ILE A 295 -11.77 7.58 -21.84
C ILE A 295 -12.05 6.35 -22.72
N ARG A 296 -12.99 6.47 -23.66
CA ARG A 296 -13.37 5.38 -24.57
C ARG A 296 -12.21 4.98 -25.48
N GLU A 297 -11.51 5.94 -26.06
CA GLU A 297 -10.33 5.67 -26.88
C GLU A 297 -9.21 4.97 -26.09
N GLU A 298 -8.87 5.46 -24.89
CA GLU A 298 -7.81 4.85 -24.08
C GLU A 298 -8.22 3.48 -23.50
N SER A 299 -9.50 3.30 -23.14
CA SER A 299 -10.03 2.00 -22.71
C SER A 299 -9.96 0.96 -23.84
N GLN A 300 -10.27 1.38 -25.08
CA GLN A 300 -10.13 0.52 -26.26
C GLN A 300 -8.66 0.18 -26.54
N LYS A 301 -7.73 1.14 -26.39
CA LYS A 301 -6.28 0.89 -26.53
C LYS A 301 -5.76 -0.09 -25.48
N ALA A 302 -6.22 0.02 -24.23
CA ALA A 302 -5.87 -0.90 -23.15
C ALA A 302 -6.46 -2.31 -23.35
N GLY A 303 -7.56 -2.40 -24.11
CA GLY A 303 -8.25 -3.65 -24.42
C GLY A 303 -9.33 -4.01 -23.40
N VAL A 304 -9.96 -3.01 -22.77
CA VAL A 304 -11.09 -3.23 -21.84
C VAL A 304 -12.28 -3.84 -22.60
N PRO A 305 -12.83 -4.97 -22.15
CA PRO A 305 -13.99 -5.58 -22.80
C PRO A 305 -15.27 -4.81 -22.46
N GLY A 306 -16.12 -4.61 -23.48
CA GLY A 306 -17.43 -3.99 -23.34
C GLY A 306 -17.39 -2.46 -23.27
N ASP A 307 -18.27 -1.88 -22.47
CA ASP A 307 -18.36 -0.44 -22.24
C ASP A 307 -17.24 0.08 -21.33
N ILE A 308 -17.02 1.40 -21.39
CA ILE A 308 -16.11 2.09 -20.48
C ILE A 308 -16.56 1.88 -19.02
N ARG A 309 -15.60 1.77 -18.11
CA ARG A 309 -15.85 1.57 -16.67
C ARG A 309 -15.71 2.85 -15.83
N ILE A 310 -15.31 3.96 -16.47
CA ILE A 310 -15.15 5.27 -15.85
C ILE A 310 -16.33 6.15 -16.23
N HIS A 311 -17.04 6.68 -15.23
CA HIS A 311 -18.23 7.52 -15.41
C HIS A 311 -18.12 8.81 -14.60
N GLY A 312 -17.13 9.64 -14.92
CA GLY A 312 -16.90 10.91 -14.22
C GLY A 312 -16.04 10.79 -12.96
N ILE A 313 -16.12 11.81 -12.12
CA ILE A 313 -15.40 11.88 -10.84
C ILE A 313 -16.14 11.10 -9.74
N THR A 314 -15.39 10.49 -8.83
CA THR A 314 -15.94 9.81 -7.66
C THR A 314 -16.35 10.82 -6.56
N SER A 315 -17.24 10.40 -5.65
CA SER A 315 -17.72 11.26 -4.54
C SER A 315 -16.59 11.77 -3.65
N GLU A 316 -15.59 10.93 -3.38
CA GLU A 316 -14.38 11.27 -2.62
C GLU A 316 -13.55 12.39 -3.26
N LEU A 317 -13.56 12.52 -4.60
CA LEU A 317 -12.88 13.60 -5.32
C LEU A 317 -13.71 14.89 -5.37
N SER A 318 -15.05 14.77 -5.37
CA SER A 318 -15.96 15.91 -5.32
C SER A 318 -15.95 16.63 -3.97
N ASN A 319 -15.56 15.94 -2.90
CA ASN A 319 -15.69 16.40 -1.51
C ASN A 319 -14.35 16.74 -0.83
N ILE A 320 -13.32 17.10 -1.61
CA ILE A 320 -12.01 17.45 -1.06
C ILE A 320 -12.09 18.80 -0.31
N LYS A 321 -11.89 18.76 1.01
CA LYS A 321 -11.89 19.93 1.91
C LYS A 321 -10.52 20.60 2.05
N ASP A 322 -9.48 20.06 1.43
CA ASP A 322 -8.15 20.65 1.48
C ASP A 322 -8.13 22.02 0.79
N LYS A 323 -7.71 23.08 1.50
CA LYS A 323 -7.80 24.46 1.01
C LYS A 323 -7.03 24.74 -0.29
N LEU A 324 -5.94 24.03 -0.55
CA LEU A 324 -5.14 24.23 -1.77
C LEU A 324 -5.67 23.42 -2.95
N LEU A 325 -6.42 22.36 -2.67
CA LEU A 325 -6.92 21.41 -3.68
C LEU A 325 -8.44 21.48 -3.89
N SER A 326 -9.18 22.20 -3.04
CA SER A 326 -10.64 22.28 -3.08
C SER A 326 -11.16 22.99 -4.34
N SER A 327 -10.34 23.83 -4.97
CA SER A 327 -10.66 24.48 -6.25
C SER A 327 -10.22 23.67 -7.48
N THR A 328 -9.59 22.51 -7.29
CA THR A 328 -9.14 21.67 -8.40
C THR A 328 -10.36 21.04 -9.08
N ASN A 329 -10.52 21.29 -10.38
CA ASN A 329 -11.52 20.59 -11.18
C ASN A 329 -11.00 19.21 -11.60
N TRP A 330 -11.18 18.23 -10.71
CA TRP A 330 -10.72 16.84 -10.87
C TRP A 330 -11.25 16.15 -12.14
N GLY A 331 -12.37 16.61 -12.69
CA GLY A 331 -12.93 16.07 -13.93
C GLY A 331 -12.16 16.46 -15.19
N THR A 332 -11.49 17.62 -15.16
CA THR A 332 -10.87 18.21 -16.35
C THR A 332 -9.34 18.12 -16.37
N ILE A 333 -8.73 17.69 -15.27
CA ILE A 333 -7.27 17.50 -15.19
C ILE A 333 -6.88 16.06 -15.58
N PRO A 334 -5.68 15.87 -16.15
CA PRO A 334 -5.23 14.53 -16.54
C PRO A 334 -4.81 13.71 -15.32
N LEU A 335 -5.51 12.62 -15.07
CA LEU A 335 -5.23 11.69 -13.98
C LEU A 335 -4.87 10.33 -14.55
N TYR A 336 -3.81 9.71 -14.03
CA TYR A 336 -3.52 8.32 -14.35
C TYR A 336 -4.67 7.46 -13.82
N THR A 337 -5.33 6.72 -14.70
CA THR A 337 -6.52 5.96 -14.39
C THR A 337 -6.38 4.57 -14.99
N ASP A 338 -6.67 3.56 -14.17
CA ASP A 338 -6.75 2.18 -14.62
C ASP A 338 -8.10 1.93 -15.28
N PHE A 339 -8.09 1.44 -16.52
CA PHE A 339 -9.29 1.29 -17.33
C PHE A 339 -10.05 -0.01 -17.05
N PHE A 340 -9.39 -1.05 -16.53
CA PHE A 340 -10.05 -2.30 -16.15
C PHE A 340 -10.75 -2.17 -14.80
N PHE A 341 -10.13 -1.52 -13.83
CA PHE A 341 -10.76 -1.26 -12.53
C PHE A 341 -11.68 -0.04 -12.57
N GLY A 342 -11.57 0.82 -13.59
CA GLY A 342 -12.34 2.04 -13.69
C GLY A 342 -11.99 3.05 -12.58
N THR A 343 -10.74 3.04 -12.10
CA THR A 343 -10.32 3.76 -10.91
C THR A 343 -9.09 4.62 -11.15
N THR A 344 -9.09 5.82 -10.57
CA THR A 344 -7.89 6.65 -10.44
C THR A 344 -7.20 6.30 -9.13
N PRO A 345 -6.06 5.60 -9.10
CA PRO A 345 -5.38 5.24 -7.86
C PRO A 345 -4.82 6.45 -7.09
N ILE A 346 -4.58 6.29 -5.79
CA ILE A 346 -3.93 7.29 -4.93
C ILE A 346 -2.54 7.66 -5.45
N ALA A 347 -1.76 6.65 -5.84
CA ALA A 347 -0.41 6.80 -6.35
C ALA A 347 -0.13 5.80 -7.47
N ILE A 348 0.91 6.08 -8.25
CA ILE A 348 1.40 5.19 -9.31
C ILE A 348 2.71 4.56 -8.82
N HIS A 349 2.77 3.23 -8.78
CA HIS A 349 4.00 2.50 -8.51
C HIS A 349 4.67 2.10 -9.83
N HIS A 350 5.72 2.82 -10.21
CA HIS A 350 6.47 2.70 -11.46
C HIS A 350 7.48 1.54 -11.44
N ASN A 351 7.02 0.32 -11.19
CA ASN A 351 7.84 -0.90 -11.16
C ASN A 351 7.77 -1.75 -12.45
N ALA A 352 7.15 -1.24 -13.53
CA ALA A 352 7.11 -1.88 -14.84
C ALA A 352 8.53 -2.17 -15.39
N TYR A 353 9.00 -3.41 -15.29
CA TYR A 353 10.40 -3.77 -15.60
C TYR A 353 10.64 -4.12 -17.07
N ILE A 354 9.60 -4.38 -17.85
CA ILE A 354 9.71 -4.84 -19.24
C ILE A 354 10.23 -3.73 -20.15
N ASN A 355 11.15 -4.07 -21.05
CA ASN A 355 11.71 -3.19 -22.09
C ASN A 355 12.22 -1.83 -21.56
N GLY A 356 12.68 -1.80 -20.30
CA GLY A 356 13.14 -0.56 -19.66
C GLY A 356 12.03 0.45 -19.36
N LEU A 357 10.76 0.01 -19.35
CA LEU A 357 9.60 0.89 -19.24
C LEU A 357 9.59 1.72 -17.95
N LYS A 358 10.06 1.16 -16.82
CA LYS A 358 10.27 1.90 -15.57
C LYS A 358 11.13 3.14 -15.80
N GLY A 359 12.34 2.96 -16.34
CA GLY A 359 13.24 4.07 -16.61
C GLY A 359 12.66 5.08 -17.60
N PHE A 360 11.99 4.58 -18.64
CA PHE A 360 11.28 5.43 -19.59
C PHE A 360 10.18 6.27 -18.93
N ARG A 361 9.32 5.67 -18.09
CA ARG A 361 8.22 6.35 -17.40
C ARG A 361 8.74 7.37 -16.40
N LEU A 362 9.73 7.00 -15.58
CA LEU A 362 10.32 7.93 -14.63
C LEU A 362 10.86 9.20 -15.32
N LYS A 363 11.43 9.05 -16.53
CA LYS A 363 11.92 10.18 -17.33
C LYS A 363 10.82 10.95 -18.09
N ASN A 364 9.81 10.27 -18.62
CA ASN A 364 8.88 10.85 -19.59
C ASN A 364 7.45 11.05 -19.07
N TRP A 365 7.10 10.58 -17.88
CA TRP A 365 5.75 10.73 -17.33
C TRP A 365 5.67 11.73 -16.18
N TRP A 366 6.80 12.16 -15.61
CA TRP A 366 6.79 13.12 -14.50
C TRP A 366 6.06 14.42 -14.86
N HIS A 367 6.30 14.95 -16.06
CA HIS A 367 5.63 16.16 -16.57
C HIS A 367 4.14 15.95 -16.91
N LYS A 368 3.65 14.71 -16.95
CA LYS A 368 2.23 14.39 -17.20
C LYS A 368 1.39 14.45 -15.93
N MET A 369 2.02 14.40 -14.75
CA MET A 369 1.31 14.53 -13.49
C MET A 369 0.59 15.88 -13.46
N TRP A 370 -0.70 15.88 -13.12
CA TRP A 370 -1.55 17.08 -13.20
C TRP A 370 -0.98 18.28 -12.44
N TYR A 371 -0.29 18.03 -11.33
CA TYR A 371 0.28 19.07 -10.48
C TYR A 371 1.60 19.60 -11.01
N TYR A 372 2.25 18.97 -12.00
CA TYR A 372 3.60 19.33 -12.44
C TYR A 372 3.74 20.84 -12.76
N PRO A 373 2.83 21.48 -13.53
CA PRO A 373 2.92 22.91 -13.82
C PRO A 373 2.76 23.82 -12.59
N HIS A 374 2.18 23.29 -11.51
CA HIS A 374 1.87 24.01 -10.27
C HIS A 374 2.67 23.50 -9.06
N LEU A 375 3.60 22.56 -9.28
CA LEU A 375 4.21 21.76 -8.23
C LEU A 375 4.99 22.62 -7.24
N ARG A 376 5.78 23.57 -7.76
CA ARG A 376 6.51 24.54 -6.93
C ARG A 376 5.55 25.34 -6.06
N HIS A 377 4.47 25.86 -6.63
CA HIS A 377 3.50 26.65 -5.89
C HIS A 377 2.85 25.84 -4.76
N LEU A 378 2.37 24.63 -5.06
CA LEU A 378 1.77 23.73 -4.08
C LEU A 378 2.74 23.43 -2.93
N ILE A 379 3.98 23.06 -3.24
CA ILE A 379 4.99 22.75 -2.22
C ILE A 379 5.35 23.99 -1.40
N THR A 380 5.59 25.13 -2.03
CA THR A 380 5.89 26.39 -1.33
C THR A 380 4.77 26.74 -0.36
N GLN A 381 3.50 26.67 -0.78
CA GLN A 381 2.36 26.93 0.09
C GLN A 381 2.30 25.95 1.27
N ARG A 382 2.53 24.66 1.04
CA ARG A 382 2.55 23.63 2.10
C ARG A 382 3.65 23.86 3.13
N LEU A 383 4.84 24.26 2.67
CA LEU A 383 5.98 24.51 3.55
C LEU A 383 5.88 25.85 4.32
N GLN A 384 5.13 26.82 3.78
CA GLN A 384 4.92 28.14 4.42
C GLN A 384 3.72 28.19 5.37
N GLN A 385 2.84 27.18 5.34
CA GLN A 385 1.70 27.13 6.25
C GLN A 385 2.15 27.15 7.72
N ALA A 386 1.40 27.90 8.54
CA ALA A 386 1.69 28.05 9.96
C ALA A 386 1.81 26.67 10.65
N PRO A 387 2.73 26.51 11.62
CA PRO A 387 2.94 25.26 12.35
C PRO A 387 1.68 24.91 13.15
N SER A 388 0.78 24.14 12.56
CA SER A 388 -0.44 23.65 13.19
C SER A 388 -0.75 22.25 12.72
N SER A 389 -1.35 21.46 13.61
CA SER A 389 -1.88 20.15 13.25
C SER A 389 -3.01 20.35 12.22
N GLN A 390 -2.83 19.81 11.03
CA GLN A 390 -3.77 19.93 9.92
C GLN A 390 -4.78 18.79 9.99
N THR A 391 -6.07 19.08 9.89
CA THR A 391 -7.07 18.04 9.64
C THR A 391 -6.86 17.46 8.24
N LEU A 392 -6.53 16.17 8.16
CA LEU A 392 -6.28 15.44 6.91
C LEU A 392 -7.58 14.89 6.32
N ALA A 393 -8.48 14.37 7.17
CA ALA A 393 -9.76 13.80 6.76
C ALA A 393 -10.77 13.81 7.90
N GLU A 394 -12.04 13.83 7.54
CA GLU A 394 -13.15 13.51 8.44
C GLU A 394 -13.94 12.37 7.80
N ILE A 395 -13.98 11.21 8.46
CA ILE A 395 -14.63 10.01 7.94
C ILE A 395 -15.87 9.73 8.80
N ASP A 396 -17.02 9.56 8.15
CA ASP A 396 -18.27 9.13 8.77
C ASP A 396 -18.44 7.62 8.56
N LEU A 397 -18.51 6.87 9.65
CA LEU A 397 -18.65 5.41 9.65
C LEU A 397 -20.09 4.97 9.98
N GLY A 398 -21.10 5.80 9.70
CA GLY A 398 -22.51 5.46 9.89
C GLY A 398 -22.96 5.61 11.34
N GLY A 399 -22.47 6.65 12.03
CA GLY A 399 -22.82 6.98 13.42
C GLY A 399 -21.63 7.50 14.22
N ASP A 400 -20.44 6.97 13.93
CA ASP A 400 -19.17 7.41 14.50
C ASP A 400 -18.41 8.28 13.51
N LYS A 401 -17.83 9.39 14.00
CA LYS A 401 -17.01 10.30 13.20
C LYS A 401 -15.54 10.17 13.62
N ILE A 402 -14.68 9.79 12.68
CA ILE A 402 -13.22 9.79 12.87
C ILE A 402 -12.65 11.06 12.25
N VAL A 403 -11.76 11.74 12.98
CA VAL A 403 -11.02 12.91 12.49
C VAL A 403 -9.54 12.58 12.45
N TYR A 404 -8.98 12.49 11.26
CA TYR A 404 -7.54 12.32 11.06
C TYR A 404 -6.84 13.66 11.07
N LYS A 405 -5.78 13.75 11.86
CA LYS A 405 -4.93 14.94 11.97
C LYS A 405 -3.49 14.60 11.59
N SER A 406 -2.75 15.59 11.11
CA SER A 406 -1.31 15.43 10.92
C SER A 406 -0.59 15.31 12.26
N PRO A 407 0.51 14.54 12.34
CA PRO A 407 1.35 14.47 13.54
C PRO A 407 1.81 15.86 14.01
N GLN A 408 2.02 16.07 15.31
CA GLN A 408 2.45 17.38 15.80
C GLN A 408 3.83 17.77 15.29
N GLU A 409 4.74 16.83 15.07
CA GLU A 409 6.09 17.13 14.58
C GLU A 409 6.07 17.63 13.13
N ASP A 410 4.96 17.44 12.41
CA ASP A 410 4.73 17.97 11.07
C ASP A 410 4.72 19.51 11.05
N LYS A 411 4.54 20.15 12.22
CA LYS A 411 4.71 21.59 12.44
C LYS A 411 6.06 22.11 11.97
N LEU A 412 7.12 21.30 12.03
CA LEU A 412 8.46 21.69 11.58
C LEU A 412 8.58 21.80 10.05
N ARG A 413 7.60 21.25 9.29
CA ARG A 413 7.58 21.25 7.81
C ARG A 413 8.89 20.77 7.19
N LYS A 414 9.56 19.83 7.86
CA LYS A 414 10.79 19.18 7.40
C LYS A 414 10.63 17.67 7.36
N PRO A 415 11.15 17.00 6.32
CA PRO A 415 11.29 15.55 6.36
C PRO A 415 12.22 15.15 7.51
N ARG A 416 12.05 13.93 8.00
CA ARG A 416 12.86 13.37 9.09
C ARG A 416 13.53 12.08 8.63
N VAL A 417 14.66 11.73 9.23
CA VAL A 417 15.33 10.44 9.05
C VAL A 417 15.23 9.66 10.35
N PHE A 418 14.92 8.37 10.25
CA PHE A 418 14.88 7.46 11.40
C PHE A 418 16.11 6.55 11.43
N SER A 419 16.73 6.42 12.60
CA SER A 419 17.89 5.54 12.83
C SER A 419 17.58 4.49 13.89
N PRO A 420 17.38 3.20 13.55
CA PRO A 420 17.09 2.19 14.57
C PRO A 420 18.29 1.78 15.45
N LYS A 421 19.49 2.33 15.24
CA LYS A 421 20.66 2.05 16.12
C LYS A 421 20.70 2.99 17.32
N GLU A 422 20.29 4.23 17.08
CA GLU A 422 20.14 5.29 18.07
C GLU A 422 18.75 5.86 17.79
N PRO A 423 17.68 5.22 18.31
CA PRO A 423 16.30 5.53 17.95
C PRO A 423 16.00 7.02 18.10
N ASN A 424 15.98 7.71 16.96
CA ASN A 424 15.72 9.13 16.89
C ASN A 424 15.12 9.50 15.53
N PHE A 425 14.38 10.60 15.52
CA PHE A 425 13.79 11.20 14.32
C PHE A 425 14.48 12.54 14.07
N THR A 426 15.51 12.54 13.22
CA THR A 426 16.32 13.75 12.98
C THR A 426 15.80 14.51 11.76
N PRO A 427 15.50 15.81 11.86
CA PRO A 427 15.13 16.62 10.70
C PRO A 427 16.24 16.67 9.64
N ILE A 428 15.86 16.67 8.36
CA ILE A 428 16.79 16.81 7.24
C ILE A 428 16.28 17.88 6.26
N ASP A 429 17.19 18.60 5.62
CA ASP A 429 16.84 19.61 4.62
C ASP A 429 16.62 18.99 3.24
N TRP A 430 15.81 19.67 2.42
CA TRP A 430 15.46 19.21 1.06
C TRP A 430 16.67 19.04 0.15
N ASP A 431 17.68 19.90 0.25
CA ASP A 431 18.92 19.75 -0.52
C ASP A 431 19.66 18.46 -0.13
N ALA A 432 19.71 18.14 1.16
CA ALA A 432 20.36 16.93 1.64
C ALA A 432 19.59 15.66 1.23
N LEU A 433 18.27 15.74 1.11
CA LEU A 433 17.41 14.65 0.66
C LEU A 433 17.44 14.47 -0.87
N CYS A 434 17.24 15.54 -1.63
CA CYS A 434 16.96 15.49 -3.05
C CYS A 434 18.22 15.60 -3.93
N GLN A 435 19.29 16.23 -3.46
CA GLN A 435 20.51 16.35 -4.24
C GLN A 435 21.41 15.12 -4.05
N LYS A 436 21.51 14.28 -5.09
CA LYS A 436 22.51 13.21 -5.12
C LYS A 436 23.93 13.80 -5.24
N PRO A 437 24.89 13.43 -4.37
CA PRO A 437 26.28 13.85 -4.51
C PRO A 437 26.86 13.49 -5.88
N GLY A 438 27.54 14.44 -6.52
CA GLY A 438 28.12 14.26 -7.86
C GLY A 438 27.14 14.30 -9.03
N HIS A 439 25.83 14.46 -8.78
CA HIS A 439 24.86 14.70 -9.85
C HIS A 439 24.89 16.19 -10.26
N ALA A 440 25.14 16.43 -11.55
CA ALA A 440 25.39 17.79 -12.06
C ALA A 440 24.13 18.66 -12.11
N VAL A 441 22.98 18.06 -12.45
CA VAL A 441 21.69 18.77 -12.50
C VAL A 441 21.21 19.03 -11.08
N LYS A 442 20.71 20.23 -10.82
CA LYS A 442 20.11 20.56 -9.52
C LYS A 442 18.75 19.88 -9.42
N TRP A 443 18.45 19.28 -8.27
CA TRP A 443 17.21 18.55 -8.08
C TRP A 443 15.95 19.38 -8.37
N HIS A 444 15.98 20.69 -8.11
CA HIS A 444 14.86 21.58 -8.36
C HIS A 444 14.63 21.84 -9.85
N ASP A 445 15.68 21.84 -10.67
CA ASP A 445 15.54 22.00 -12.12
C ASP A 445 14.87 20.76 -12.73
N GLU A 446 15.29 19.57 -12.30
CA GLU A 446 14.70 18.30 -12.74
C GLU A 446 13.26 18.12 -12.25
N LEU A 447 12.99 18.53 -11.01
CA LEU A 447 11.69 18.32 -10.38
C LEU A 447 10.62 19.30 -10.88
N PHE A 448 10.95 20.59 -11.00
CA PHE A 448 9.97 21.64 -11.33
C PHE A 448 9.94 21.99 -12.82
N GLY A 449 11.10 21.97 -13.49
CA GLY A 449 11.23 22.35 -14.90
C GLY A 449 10.61 23.71 -15.25
N ASP A 450 10.69 24.68 -14.33
CA ASP A 450 10.04 25.99 -14.44
C ASP A 450 11.01 27.17 -14.51
N ASP A 451 12.32 26.91 -14.60
CA ASP A 451 13.41 27.88 -14.70
C ASP A 451 13.46 28.93 -13.56
N LYS A 452 12.79 28.68 -12.42
CA LYS A 452 12.78 29.59 -11.26
C LYS A 452 13.91 29.36 -10.27
N GLY A 453 14.78 28.39 -10.53
CA GLY A 453 15.92 28.05 -9.67
C GLY A 453 15.54 27.40 -8.33
N PRO A 454 16.31 27.62 -7.25
CA PRO A 454 16.11 26.96 -5.97
C PRO A 454 14.71 27.17 -5.37
N LEU A 455 14.23 26.19 -4.60
CA LEU A 455 12.97 26.31 -3.87
C LEU A 455 13.12 27.33 -2.73
N ALA A 456 12.47 28.49 -2.86
CA ALA A 456 12.43 29.49 -1.80
C ALA A 456 11.50 29.02 -0.66
N VAL A 457 12.09 28.40 0.36
CA VAL A 457 11.42 28.14 1.64
C VAL A 457 11.84 29.26 2.60
N TYR A 458 11.09 30.36 2.61
CA TYR A 458 11.32 31.39 3.61
C TYR A 458 11.00 30.79 4.99
N SER A 459 11.99 30.75 5.88
CA SER A 459 11.75 30.53 7.30
C SER A 459 10.92 31.69 7.81
N VAL A 460 9.60 31.51 7.85
CA VAL A 460 8.73 32.44 8.54
C VAL A 460 8.99 32.24 10.02
N ASN A 461 9.66 33.21 10.65
CA ASN A 461 9.74 33.28 12.11
C ASN A 461 8.33 33.54 12.62
N TRP A 462 7.64 32.48 13.02
CA TRP A 462 6.41 32.59 13.79
C TRP A 462 6.81 33.00 15.21
N SER A 463 6.77 34.30 15.47
CA SER A 463 6.99 34.92 16.78
C SER A 463 5.84 34.62 17.74
#